data_AF-A0A3E2NB79-F1
#
_entry.id   AF-A0A3E2NB79-F1
#
_cell.length_a   1.000
_cell.length_b   1.000
_cell.length_c   1.000
_cell.angle_alpha   90.00
_cell.angle_beta   90.00
_cell.angle_gamma   90.00
#
_symmetry.space_group_name_H-M   'P 1'
#
loop_
_entity.id
_entity.type
_entity.pdbx_description
1 polymer ?
#
loop_
_entity_poly.entity_id
_entity_poly.type
_entity_poly.pdbx_seq_one_letter_code
_entity_poly.pdbx_strand_id
1 'polypeptide(L)'
;MSQDDNRQRSGGRTYSSQNGSKRNTPNSGRRTSQSYRGGSTYQQRRGKKRRRGPQYGITKILLAAVFAVASVISVMAAVKYIGGHKTKETDVNSTTVSETQLKKEVHVEGISITGLSRAEAKKTIDQSLGWGMKVIYQDETYELKNFLDSRIDALLEEIYSKDAKEEYTIDTDGLEDDVKAEVKAIAAKWDVPAKNGSISGFDKSTGKFVYSGEEKGIAVDQDKLTADILAQIKAKNYKASVTAQVNETAPKITEEQAKALYKVIGTYTTTTTTNSDRNKNIELASTALNGLILQPGEEFSFNKTTGERSSAKGYRPAGAYLNGVLIEEPGGGVCQVSSTLYNAVVFAGLTTTERHAHSYEPSYVTPGEDAMVSFGGPDMKFINNSSSAIAIRTSFADRKLKISIVGIPILEDGVTLSMTSQKTAELDAPAPIYEEDQTMQPGEEKVIKQETKGSRWVTNLVTKKNGTVVSDEFFHNSTYRGKPATIKRNTSGVVVPATDPSASVPENNQGNTQTTAATGNGPGVNAGETPPQAPAQETQNTAATQAETEGTTADNTQTVIQPNPMNQ
;
A
#
# COMPACT_ATOMS: atom_id res chain seq x y z
N MET A 1 -14.17 33.04 -68.78
CA MET A 1 -13.15 34.12 -68.67
C MET A 1 -12.13 33.64 -67.64
N SER A 2 -11.11 32.83 -67.94
CA SER A 2 -10.35 32.46 -69.17
C SER A 2 -8.96 33.15 -69.22
N GLN A 3 -8.01 32.50 -69.91
CA GLN A 3 -6.56 32.83 -70.02
C GLN A 3 -5.75 32.34 -68.79
N ASP A 4 -4.89 31.32 -68.85
CA ASP A 4 -4.01 30.68 -69.89
C ASP A 4 -2.66 31.41 -70.11
N ASP A 5 -1.52 30.75 -70.45
CA ASP A 5 -1.13 29.30 -70.36
C ASP A 5 -0.11 29.18 -69.18
N ASN A 6 1.20 28.86 -69.22
CA ASN A 6 2.11 28.19 -70.16
C ASN A 6 3.15 27.32 -69.39
N ARG A 7 4.11 26.73 -70.10
CA ARG A 7 4.84 25.50 -69.71
C ARG A 7 6.34 25.73 -69.52
N GLN A 8 7.00 24.79 -68.85
CA GLN A 8 8.06 24.00 -69.52
C GLN A 8 8.27 22.61 -68.87
N ARG A 9 9.12 21.75 -69.49
CA ARG A 9 9.20 20.29 -69.24
C ARG A 9 10.63 19.77 -69.05
N SER A 10 10.81 18.88 -68.09
CA SER A 10 11.52 17.57 -68.18
C SER A 10 11.04 16.71 -67.00
N GLY A 11 11.01 15.37 -66.99
CA GLY A 11 11.80 14.37 -67.71
C GLY A 11 12.92 13.84 -66.80
N GLY A 12 12.89 12.66 -66.18
CA GLY A 12 11.90 11.57 -66.19
C GLY A 12 12.57 10.21 -66.43
N ARG A 13 12.52 9.28 -65.46
CA ARG A 13 12.91 7.86 -65.63
C ARG A 13 12.33 6.95 -64.56
N THR A 14 11.88 5.77 -64.98
CA THR A 14 11.35 4.69 -64.16
C THR A 14 12.47 3.75 -63.70
N TYR A 15 12.30 3.07 -62.57
CA TYR A 15 12.86 1.72 -62.43
C TYR A 15 11.93 0.83 -61.60
N SER A 16 11.60 -0.33 -62.16
CA SER A 16 10.91 -1.42 -61.47
C SER A 16 11.90 -2.57 -61.28
N SER A 17 11.73 -3.38 -60.23
CA SER A 17 12.34 -4.71 -60.21
C SER A 17 11.39 -5.70 -59.54
N GLN A 18 11.03 -6.74 -60.28
CA GLN A 18 10.38 -7.93 -59.73
C GLN A 18 11.47 -8.92 -59.30
N ASN A 19 11.34 -9.47 -58.11
CA ASN A 19 11.88 -10.79 -57.75
C ASN A 19 11.22 -11.25 -56.45
N GLY A 20 10.97 -12.54 -56.23
CA GLY A 20 11.13 -13.67 -57.15
C GLY A 20 10.77 -14.95 -56.39
N SER A 21 9.65 -15.59 -56.75
CA SER A 21 9.11 -16.70 -55.97
C SER A 21 9.92 -17.98 -56.13
N LYS A 22 10.28 -18.63 -55.02
CA LYS A 22 10.85 -19.99 -55.00
C LYS A 22 10.18 -20.85 -53.93
N ARG A 23 9.28 -21.73 -54.38
CA ARG A 23 8.98 -22.98 -53.66
C ARG A 23 10.25 -23.85 -53.68
N ASN A 24 10.49 -24.61 -52.61
CA ASN A 24 11.29 -25.84 -52.72
C ASN A 24 10.98 -26.83 -51.59
N THR A 25 10.29 -27.90 -51.95
CA THR A 25 10.24 -29.22 -51.30
C THR A 25 10.30 -30.22 -52.45
N PRO A 26 11.09 -31.31 -52.36
CA PRO A 26 10.74 -32.41 -51.45
C PRO A 26 11.94 -33.16 -50.82
N ASN A 27 11.68 -34.01 -49.82
CA ASN A 27 11.79 -35.47 -50.01
C ASN A 27 11.01 -36.25 -48.93
N SER A 28 10.92 -37.57 -49.12
CA SER A 28 10.08 -38.51 -48.39
C SER A 28 10.66 -39.04 -47.07
N GLY A 29 9.75 -39.41 -46.16
CA GLY A 29 10.04 -40.23 -44.98
C GLY A 29 8.80 -41.03 -44.58
N ARG A 30 8.70 -42.29 -45.01
CA ARG A 30 7.49 -43.13 -44.86
C ARG A 30 7.78 -44.39 -44.06
N ARG A 31 7.20 -44.51 -42.86
CA ARG A 31 6.90 -45.80 -42.17
C ARG A 31 5.86 -45.60 -41.07
N THR A 32 5.12 -46.67 -40.77
CA THR A 32 3.90 -46.70 -39.95
C THR A 32 3.93 -47.88 -38.97
N SER A 33 2.99 -47.88 -38.02
CA SER A 33 2.68 -48.98 -37.07
C SER A 33 3.75 -49.21 -35.97
N GLN A 34 3.43 -49.81 -34.80
CA GLN A 34 2.13 -50.28 -34.29
C GLN A 34 2.06 -50.13 -32.75
N SER A 35 0.88 -50.31 -32.16
CA SER A 35 0.64 -50.33 -30.71
C SER A 35 0.99 -51.69 -30.08
N TYR A 36 1.19 -51.74 -28.75
CA TYR A 36 0.36 -52.57 -27.84
C TYR A 36 0.59 -52.27 -26.33
N ARG A 37 -0.25 -52.89 -25.49
CA ARG A 37 -0.49 -52.70 -24.04
C ARG A 37 0.74 -52.74 -23.11
N GLY A 38 0.73 -51.83 -22.12
CA GLY A 38 0.47 -52.16 -20.70
C GLY A 38 1.58 -52.77 -19.82
N GLY A 39 1.69 -52.27 -18.58
CA GLY A 39 2.52 -52.86 -17.52
C GLY A 39 2.86 -51.85 -16.42
N SER A 40 2.40 -52.09 -15.19
CA SER A 40 2.86 -51.36 -14.01
C SER A 40 4.08 -52.05 -13.41
N THR A 41 5.10 -51.31 -12.99
CA THR A 41 5.93 -51.67 -11.82
C THR A 41 6.78 -50.48 -11.35
N TYR A 42 7.08 -50.49 -10.05
CA TYR A 42 7.95 -49.53 -9.38
C TYR A 42 9.42 -49.83 -9.70
N GLN A 43 10.19 -48.87 -10.23
CA GLN A 43 11.66 -48.89 -10.10
C GLN A 43 12.29 -47.50 -10.22
N GLN A 44 13.10 -47.13 -9.23
CA GLN A 44 13.89 -45.90 -9.25
C GLN A 44 15.09 -46.05 -10.20
N ARG A 45 15.28 -45.15 -11.17
CA ARG A 45 16.57 -44.96 -11.84
C ARG A 45 16.87 -43.48 -12.14
N ARG A 46 18.13 -43.09 -11.91
CA ARG A 46 18.61 -41.70 -11.96
C ARG A 46 18.48 -41.08 -13.37
N GLY A 47 17.65 -40.06 -13.50
CA GLY A 47 17.54 -39.23 -14.71
C GLY A 47 18.61 -38.12 -14.77
N LYS A 48 19.23 -37.91 -15.94
CA LYS A 48 20.32 -36.93 -16.16
C LYS A 48 19.86 -35.49 -15.89
N LYS A 49 20.63 -34.71 -15.12
CA LYS A 49 20.50 -33.24 -15.07
C LYS A 49 20.65 -32.67 -16.50
N ARG A 50 19.63 -31.98 -17.01
CA ARG A 50 19.76 -31.15 -18.22
C ARG A 50 20.71 -29.99 -17.91
N ARG A 51 21.69 -29.73 -18.80
CA ARG A 51 22.61 -28.60 -18.69
C ARG A 51 21.82 -27.28 -18.83
N ARG A 52 21.96 -26.36 -17.87
CA ARG A 52 21.63 -24.94 -18.09
C ARG A 52 22.70 -24.34 -19.01
N GLY A 53 22.30 -23.45 -19.92
CA GLY A 53 23.24 -22.60 -20.66
C GLY A 53 23.96 -21.61 -19.72
N PRO A 54 25.16 -21.12 -20.07
CA PRO A 54 26.00 -20.37 -19.14
C PRO A 54 25.54 -18.91 -18.99
N GLN A 55 25.09 -18.53 -17.79
CA GLN A 55 24.82 -17.13 -17.43
C GLN A 55 26.13 -16.38 -17.11
N TYR A 56 26.90 -16.02 -18.15
CA TYR A 56 28.24 -15.43 -18.01
C TYR A 56 28.30 -13.93 -17.65
N GLY A 57 27.16 -13.26 -17.43
CA GLY A 57 27.11 -11.89 -16.92
C GLY A 57 27.15 -11.83 -15.39
N ILE A 58 25.97 -11.96 -14.78
CA ILE A 58 25.73 -11.71 -13.34
C ILE A 58 26.62 -12.57 -12.43
N THR A 59 26.91 -13.82 -12.79
CA THR A 59 27.74 -14.71 -11.96
C THR A 59 29.18 -14.23 -11.80
N LYS A 60 29.80 -13.65 -12.85
CA LYS A 60 31.14 -13.07 -12.77
C LYS A 60 31.16 -11.76 -12.00
N ILE A 61 30.12 -10.94 -12.13
CA ILE A 61 29.97 -9.68 -11.39
C ILE A 61 29.78 -9.97 -9.89
N LEU A 62 28.94 -10.95 -9.53
CA LEU A 62 28.82 -11.41 -8.14
C LEU A 62 30.12 -12.05 -7.62
N LEU A 63 30.85 -12.82 -8.43
CA LEU A 63 32.14 -13.36 -7.99
C LEU A 63 33.17 -12.24 -7.74
N ALA A 64 33.23 -11.22 -8.61
CA ALA A 64 34.10 -10.06 -8.42
C ALA A 64 33.71 -9.24 -7.20
N ALA A 65 32.41 -9.01 -6.96
CA ALA A 65 31.91 -8.35 -5.76
C ALA A 65 32.23 -9.15 -4.48
N VAL A 66 32.06 -10.47 -4.50
CA VAL A 66 32.44 -11.35 -3.37
C VAL A 66 33.95 -11.35 -3.16
N PHE A 67 34.78 -11.33 -4.20
CA PHE A 67 36.23 -11.20 -4.07
C PHE A 67 36.66 -9.82 -3.55
N ALA A 68 35.96 -8.73 -3.92
CA ALA A 68 36.22 -7.39 -3.40
C ALA A 68 35.79 -7.25 -1.93
N VAL A 69 34.64 -7.82 -1.54
CA VAL A 69 34.21 -7.88 -0.13
C VAL A 69 35.15 -8.79 0.67
N ALA A 70 35.59 -9.93 0.11
CA ALA A 70 36.55 -10.81 0.75
C ALA A 70 37.92 -10.13 0.92
N SER A 71 38.43 -9.39 -0.07
CA SER A 71 39.70 -8.66 0.06
C SER A 71 39.60 -7.52 1.08
N VAL A 72 38.50 -6.77 1.11
CA VAL A 72 38.24 -5.76 2.15
C VAL A 72 38.13 -6.39 3.54
N ILE A 73 37.48 -7.55 3.68
CA ILE A 73 37.45 -8.30 4.94
C ILE A 73 38.84 -8.85 5.30
N SER A 74 39.64 -9.33 4.35
CA SER A 74 41.03 -9.76 4.59
C SER A 74 41.93 -8.59 4.99
N VAL A 75 41.75 -7.40 4.43
CA VAL A 75 42.47 -6.18 4.83
C VAL A 75 42.03 -5.73 6.23
N MET A 76 40.73 -5.70 6.53
CA MET A 76 40.26 -5.41 7.90
C MET A 76 40.72 -6.48 8.91
N ALA A 77 40.76 -7.74 8.53
CA ALA A 77 41.30 -8.82 9.37
C ALA A 77 42.82 -8.65 9.59
N ALA A 78 43.60 -8.29 8.55
CA ALA A 78 45.01 -7.99 8.69
C ALA A 78 45.26 -6.78 9.61
N VAL A 79 44.53 -5.67 9.43
CA VAL A 79 44.60 -4.49 10.31
C VAL A 79 44.25 -4.86 11.75
N LYS A 80 43.22 -5.68 11.98
CA LYS A 80 42.80 -6.10 13.33
C LYS A 80 43.72 -7.16 13.95
N TYR A 81 44.44 -7.95 13.15
CA TYR A 81 45.46 -8.90 13.62
C TYR A 81 46.78 -8.18 13.95
N ILE A 82 47.14 -7.14 13.20
CA ILE A 82 48.28 -6.25 13.48
C ILE A 82 48.03 -5.39 14.72
N GLY A 83 46.82 -4.87 14.91
CA GLY A 83 46.44 -4.08 16.11
C GLY A 83 46.15 -4.90 17.37
N GLY A 84 46.56 -6.17 17.43
CA GLY A 84 45.87 -7.20 18.24
C GLY A 84 46.67 -8.00 19.27
N HIS A 85 47.95 -7.68 19.57
CA HIS A 85 48.70 -8.45 20.58
C HIS A 85 49.71 -7.64 21.42
N LYS A 86 49.61 -7.79 22.74
CA LYS A 86 50.76 -7.73 23.68
C LYS A 86 51.31 -9.18 23.81
N THR A 87 52.55 -9.48 24.19
CA THR A 87 53.50 -8.82 25.12
C THR A 87 54.97 -9.17 24.79
N LYS A 88 55.91 -8.45 25.44
CA LYS A 88 57.32 -8.77 25.74
C LYS A 88 58.42 -8.58 24.66
N GLU A 89 59.26 -7.59 24.97
CA GLU A 89 60.74 -7.68 25.03
C GLU A 89 61.47 -8.34 23.85
N THR A 90 61.90 -7.53 22.88
CA THR A 90 63.20 -7.68 22.23
C THR A 90 63.70 -6.30 21.84
N ASP A 91 64.98 -5.99 22.07
CA ASP A 91 65.54 -4.67 21.83
C ASP A 91 65.46 -4.25 20.35
N VAL A 92 64.69 -3.20 20.08
CA VAL A 92 64.81 -2.40 18.86
C VAL A 92 64.94 -0.94 19.29
N ASN A 93 66.05 -0.33 18.91
CA ASN A 93 66.50 0.98 19.38
C ASN A 93 65.61 2.11 18.82
N SER A 94 64.41 2.28 19.39
CA SER A 94 63.52 3.38 19.08
C SER A 94 64.09 4.66 19.67
N THR A 95 64.74 5.46 18.85
CA THR A 95 65.32 6.76 19.22
C THR A 95 64.28 7.59 19.97
N THR A 96 64.43 7.71 21.28
CA THR A 96 63.69 8.66 22.09
C THR A 96 64.12 10.06 21.66
N VAL A 97 63.33 10.67 20.77
CA VAL A 97 63.35 12.13 20.60
C VAL A 97 62.99 12.69 21.98
N SER A 98 63.99 13.19 22.69
CA SER A 98 63.79 13.84 23.97
C SER A 98 62.81 14.98 23.74
N GLU A 99 61.61 14.89 24.31
CA GLU A 99 60.67 16.02 24.26
C GLU A 99 61.37 17.23 24.86
N THR A 100 61.54 18.28 24.06
CA THR A 100 62.41 19.40 24.41
C THR A 100 61.71 20.27 25.45
N GLN A 101 61.89 19.92 26.73
CA GLN A 101 61.45 20.74 27.86
C GLN A 101 61.92 22.19 27.66
N LEU A 102 60.99 23.13 27.70
CA LEU A 102 61.24 24.53 27.42
C LEU A 102 62.21 25.10 28.48
N LYS A 103 63.41 25.47 28.04
CA LYS A 103 64.48 26.05 28.87
C LYS A 103 64.43 27.58 28.99
N LYS A 104 63.64 28.23 28.14
CA LYS A 104 63.19 29.61 28.31
C LYS A 104 61.90 29.57 29.12
N GLU A 105 61.64 30.63 29.87
CA GLU A 105 60.34 30.85 30.49
C GLU A 105 59.30 31.17 29.41
N VAL A 106 58.19 30.42 29.38
CA VAL A 106 57.15 30.53 28.35
C VAL A 106 55.77 30.48 29.00
N HIS A 107 54.95 31.48 28.69
CA HIS A 107 53.57 31.59 29.14
C HIS A 107 52.58 31.51 27.96
N VAL A 108 51.48 30.78 28.14
CA VAL A 108 50.33 30.77 27.24
C VAL A 108 49.12 31.26 28.04
N GLU A 109 48.49 32.38 27.63
CA GLU A 109 47.36 32.96 28.38
C GLU A 109 47.69 33.25 29.87
N GLY A 110 48.94 33.63 30.15
CA GLY A 110 49.46 33.83 31.51
C GLY A 110 49.80 32.53 32.29
N ILE A 111 49.58 31.36 31.69
CA ILE A 111 49.85 30.05 32.28
C ILE A 111 51.27 29.63 31.92
N SER A 112 52.15 29.44 32.90
CA SER A 112 53.53 29.00 32.64
C SER A 112 53.55 27.52 32.22
N ILE A 113 54.18 27.23 31.08
CA ILE A 113 54.41 25.87 30.56
C ILE A 113 55.89 25.48 30.56
N THR A 114 56.73 26.32 31.16
CA THR A 114 58.18 26.14 31.33
C THR A 114 58.52 24.78 31.94
N GLY A 115 59.45 24.04 31.34
CA GLY A 115 59.88 22.72 31.82
C GLY A 115 58.91 21.55 31.62
N LEU A 116 57.67 21.79 31.17
CA LEU A 116 56.68 20.71 30.92
C LEU A 116 56.94 20.00 29.58
N SER A 117 56.54 18.73 29.47
CA SER A 117 56.29 18.10 28.17
C SER A 117 55.12 18.77 27.45
N ARG A 118 55.00 18.58 26.13
CA ARG A 118 53.87 19.10 25.35
C ARG A 118 52.52 18.60 25.87
N ALA A 119 52.44 17.32 26.27
CA ALA A 119 51.23 16.72 26.80
C ALA A 119 50.84 17.28 28.17
N GLU A 120 51.81 17.54 29.04
CA GLU A 120 51.59 18.19 30.34
C GLU A 120 51.24 19.68 30.18
N ALA A 121 51.84 20.37 29.22
CA ALA A 121 51.51 21.75 28.87
C ALA A 121 50.05 21.86 28.38
N LYS A 122 49.63 21.00 27.42
CA LYS A 122 48.23 20.95 26.95
C LYS A 122 47.27 20.73 28.12
N LYS A 123 47.54 19.71 28.95
CA LYS A 123 46.70 19.38 30.12
C LYS A 123 46.61 20.53 31.12
N THR A 124 47.73 21.23 31.39
CA THR A 124 47.76 22.39 32.30
C THR A 124 46.92 23.55 31.73
N ILE A 125 47.01 23.81 30.42
CA ILE A 125 46.20 24.80 29.72
C ILE A 125 44.71 24.42 29.76
N ASP A 126 44.35 23.20 29.35
CA ASP A 126 42.97 22.70 29.36
C ASP A 126 42.32 22.80 30.75
N GLN A 127 43.07 22.46 31.81
CA GLN A 127 42.60 22.53 33.20
C GLN A 127 42.44 23.97 33.71
N SER A 128 43.31 24.89 33.28
CA SER A 128 43.26 26.31 33.69
C SER A 128 42.15 27.08 32.96
N LEU A 129 42.00 26.89 31.65
CA LEU A 129 40.84 27.38 30.89
C LEU A 129 39.54 26.77 31.40
N GLY A 130 39.57 25.46 31.71
CA GLY A 130 38.49 24.72 32.35
C GLY A 130 37.21 24.71 31.53
N TRP A 131 37.30 24.36 30.24
CA TRP A 131 36.15 24.38 29.33
C TRP A 131 34.95 23.59 29.89
N GLY A 132 33.79 24.24 29.90
CA GLY A 132 32.51 23.70 30.36
C GLY A 132 31.35 24.58 29.90
N MET A 133 31.47 25.16 28.70
CA MET A 133 30.46 26.03 28.13
C MET A 133 29.24 25.19 27.70
N LYS A 134 28.04 25.68 27.96
CA LYS A 134 26.80 24.95 27.68
C LYS A 134 25.70 25.87 27.15
N VAL A 135 24.81 25.29 26.37
CA VAL A 135 23.58 25.92 25.90
C VAL A 135 22.40 25.36 26.67
N ILE A 136 21.45 26.21 27.05
CA ILE A 136 20.25 25.84 27.80
C ILE A 136 19.00 26.22 27.00
N TYR A 137 18.02 25.31 26.95
CA TYR A 137 16.70 25.58 26.38
C TYR A 137 15.63 24.86 27.23
N GLN A 138 14.70 25.63 27.82
CA GLN A 138 13.77 25.12 28.84
C GLN A 138 14.54 24.37 29.95
N ASP A 139 14.13 23.15 30.29
CA ASP A 139 14.83 22.27 31.25
C ASP A 139 15.99 21.47 30.61
N GLU A 140 16.20 21.56 29.29
CA GLU A 140 17.31 20.88 28.62
C GLU A 140 18.63 21.67 28.65
N THR A 141 19.73 20.92 28.71
CA THR A 141 21.10 21.41 28.62
C THR A 141 21.85 20.64 27.53
N TYR A 142 22.70 21.35 26.79
CA TYR A 142 23.65 20.81 25.82
C TYR A 142 25.06 21.30 26.16
N GLU A 143 26.02 20.40 26.38
CA GLU A 143 27.42 20.78 26.64
C GLU A 143 28.15 20.95 25.30
N LEU A 144 28.80 22.10 25.10
CA LEU A 144 29.50 22.42 23.85
C LEU A 144 30.87 21.75 23.80
N LYS A 145 31.23 21.19 22.63
CA LYS A 145 32.61 20.80 22.32
C LYS A 145 33.59 21.96 22.62
N ASN A 146 34.78 21.63 23.13
CA ASN A 146 35.87 22.60 23.24
C ASN A 146 36.37 23.01 21.85
N PHE A 147 36.01 24.22 21.40
CA PHE A 147 36.44 24.78 20.12
C PHE A 147 37.94 25.13 20.10
N LEU A 148 38.54 25.42 21.26
CA LEU A 148 39.95 25.81 21.38
C LEU A 148 40.93 24.63 21.32
N ASP A 149 40.44 23.40 21.49
CA ASP A 149 41.24 22.16 21.57
C ASP A 149 42.28 22.06 20.43
N SER A 150 41.81 22.22 19.19
CA SER A 150 42.64 22.23 17.98
C SER A 150 43.61 23.42 17.87
N ARG A 151 43.23 24.58 18.43
CA ARG A 151 44.07 25.79 18.43
C ARG A 151 45.19 25.67 19.45
N ILE A 152 44.93 25.07 20.61
CA ILE A 152 45.92 24.75 21.64
C ILE A 152 46.93 23.75 21.11
N ASP A 153 46.50 22.66 20.45
CA ASP A 153 47.41 21.67 19.87
C ASP A 153 48.33 22.24 18.78
N ALA A 154 47.81 23.14 17.93
CA ALA A 154 48.59 23.83 16.89
C ALA A 154 49.55 24.87 17.48
N LEU A 155 49.12 25.64 18.48
CA LEU A 155 49.97 26.59 19.21
C LEU A 155 51.12 25.87 19.92
N LEU A 156 50.85 24.74 20.55
CA LEU A 156 51.88 23.90 21.18
C LEU A 156 52.81 23.22 20.16
N GLU A 157 52.35 22.92 18.94
CA GLU A 157 53.24 22.51 17.85
C GLU A 157 54.25 23.63 17.53
N GLU A 158 53.78 24.87 17.37
CA GLU A 158 54.66 26.01 17.09
C GLU A 158 55.67 26.29 18.22
N ILE A 159 55.21 26.26 19.48
CA ILE A 159 56.05 26.54 20.65
C ILE A 159 57.17 25.50 20.79
N TYR A 160 56.90 24.22 20.57
CA TYR A 160 57.88 23.14 20.77
C TYR A 160 58.72 22.82 19.51
N SER A 161 58.35 23.34 18.33
CA SER A 161 59.09 23.13 17.06
C SER A 161 60.00 24.29 16.63
N LYS A 162 59.92 25.46 17.29
CA LYS A 162 60.65 26.68 16.93
C LYS A 162 61.33 27.33 18.15
N ASP A 163 62.03 28.43 17.91
CA ASP A 163 62.50 29.31 18.98
C ASP A 163 61.31 29.99 19.67
N ALA A 164 60.94 29.50 20.85
CA ALA A 164 59.79 30.00 21.60
C ALA A 164 59.98 31.46 22.06
N LYS A 165 58.87 32.21 22.03
CA LYS A 165 58.68 33.52 22.68
C LYS A 165 58.34 33.34 24.16
N GLU A 166 58.45 34.41 24.94
CA GLU A 166 58.14 34.42 26.38
C GLU A 166 56.63 34.39 26.68
N GLU A 167 55.80 34.92 25.77
CA GLU A 167 54.35 35.00 25.92
C GLU A 167 53.61 34.69 24.60
N TYR A 168 52.49 33.97 24.73
CA TYR A 168 51.55 33.61 23.67
C TYR A 168 50.09 33.74 24.12
N THR A 169 49.21 34.09 23.18
CA THR A 169 47.75 34.08 23.35
C THR A 169 47.12 33.01 22.46
N ILE A 170 45.98 32.46 22.86
CA ILE A 170 45.21 31.52 22.02
C ILE A 170 44.40 32.31 21.00
N ASP A 171 44.59 32.00 19.72
CA ASP A 171 43.78 32.58 18.65
C ASP A 171 42.33 32.05 18.72
N THR A 172 41.37 32.98 18.72
CA THR A 172 39.92 32.71 18.77
C THR A 172 39.19 33.10 17.48
N ASP A 173 39.91 33.63 16.48
CA ASP A 173 39.32 33.96 15.20
C ASP A 173 39.20 32.73 14.28
N GLY A 174 38.33 32.85 13.26
CA GLY A 174 37.99 31.75 12.37
C GLY A 174 37.26 30.57 13.04
N LEU A 175 36.75 30.71 14.27
CA LEU A 175 35.93 29.68 14.95
C LEU A 175 34.44 29.71 14.53
N GLU A 176 34.03 30.67 13.70
CA GLU A 176 32.62 30.89 13.35
C GLU A 176 31.96 29.68 12.67
N ASP A 177 32.64 29.01 11.73
CA ASP A 177 32.09 27.83 11.06
C ASP A 177 32.06 26.59 11.96
N ASP A 178 33.03 26.43 12.86
CA ASP A 178 33.04 25.38 13.90
C ASP A 178 31.84 25.57 14.86
N VAL A 179 31.59 26.81 15.30
CA VAL A 179 30.44 27.14 16.18
C VAL A 179 29.12 26.96 15.42
N LYS A 180 29.00 27.39 14.16
CA LYS A 180 27.80 27.16 13.34
C LYS A 180 27.50 25.67 13.14
N ALA A 181 28.52 24.84 12.98
CA ALA A 181 28.34 23.39 12.86
C ALA A 181 27.76 22.78 14.15
N GLU A 182 28.25 23.18 15.31
CA GLU A 182 27.73 22.75 16.61
C GLU A 182 26.31 23.30 16.86
N VAL A 183 26.07 24.59 16.61
CA VAL A 183 24.76 25.24 16.72
C VAL A 183 23.72 24.59 15.82
N LYS A 184 24.11 24.14 14.63
CA LYS A 184 23.24 23.37 13.74
C LYS A 184 22.92 21.96 14.29
N ALA A 185 23.82 21.33 15.04
CA ALA A 185 23.56 20.08 15.73
C ALA A 185 22.60 20.28 16.93
N ILE A 186 22.71 21.41 17.63
CA ILE A 186 21.78 21.83 18.70
C ILE A 186 20.39 22.10 18.12
N ALA A 187 20.29 22.87 17.03
CA ALA A 187 19.05 23.10 16.32
C ALA A 187 18.42 21.79 15.83
N ALA A 188 19.20 20.87 15.27
CA ALA A 188 18.70 19.55 14.87
C ALA A 188 18.17 18.67 16.05
N LYS A 189 18.39 19.06 17.31
CA LYS A 189 17.82 18.44 18.51
C LYS A 189 16.56 19.15 19.00
N TRP A 190 16.49 20.48 18.91
CA TRP A 190 15.44 21.31 19.51
C TRP A 190 14.44 21.91 18.52
N ASP A 191 14.74 21.92 17.23
CA ASP A 191 13.83 22.39 16.18
C ASP A 191 12.64 21.44 16.02
N VAL A 192 11.44 21.91 16.40
CA VAL A 192 10.17 21.21 16.18
C VAL A 192 9.58 21.75 14.88
N PRO A 193 9.48 20.96 13.78
CA PRO A 193 8.94 21.45 12.53
C PRO A 193 7.44 21.76 12.63
N ALA A 194 7.01 22.88 12.06
CA ALA A 194 5.60 23.27 12.03
C ALA A 194 4.75 22.23 11.29
N LYS A 195 3.61 21.88 11.89
CA LYS A 195 2.72 20.80 11.44
C LYS A 195 1.52 21.39 10.72
N ASN A 196 1.29 20.94 9.50
CA ASN A 196 0.19 21.42 8.67
C ASN A 196 -1.17 20.92 9.17
N GLY A 197 -2.18 21.79 9.09
CA GLY A 197 -3.58 21.40 9.16
C GLY A 197 -3.89 20.31 8.13
N SER A 198 -4.67 19.30 8.55
CA SER A 198 -4.94 18.10 7.76
C SER A 198 -6.36 17.60 8.01
N ILE A 199 -6.81 16.68 7.17
CA ILE A 199 -8.02 15.89 7.42
C ILE A 199 -7.78 15.01 8.67
N SER A 200 -8.63 15.13 9.67
CA SER A 200 -8.41 14.56 11.02
C SER A 200 -9.55 13.67 11.50
N GLY A 201 -10.75 13.79 10.92
CA GLY A 201 -11.88 12.93 11.24
C GLY A 201 -12.98 12.93 10.17
N PHE A 202 -13.99 12.09 10.37
CA PHE A 202 -15.20 12.05 9.54
C PHE A 202 -16.44 11.98 10.43
N ASP A 203 -17.28 13.01 10.36
CA ASP A 203 -18.57 13.04 11.02
C ASP A 203 -19.58 12.24 10.19
N LYS A 204 -19.97 11.07 10.72
CA LYS A 204 -20.95 10.17 10.10
C LYS A 204 -22.37 10.72 10.11
N SER A 205 -22.68 11.74 10.92
CA SER A 205 -24.01 12.35 10.99
C SER A 205 -24.24 13.40 9.90
N THR A 206 -23.27 14.29 9.65
CA THR A 206 -23.35 15.27 8.55
C THR A 206 -22.71 14.81 7.24
N GLY A 207 -21.97 13.69 7.25
CA GLY A 207 -21.25 13.16 6.08
C GLY A 207 -20.05 14.02 5.68
N LYS A 208 -19.50 14.80 6.60
CA LYS A 208 -18.43 15.79 6.36
C LYS A 208 -17.12 15.34 7.01
N PHE A 209 -16.02 15.76 6.38
CA PHE A 209 -14.69 15.63 6.98
C PHE A 209 -14.41 16.77 7.95
N VAL A 210 -13.77 16.41 9.06
CA VAL A 210 -13.21 17.32 10.04
C VAL A 210 -11.75 17.56 9.66
N TYR A 211 -11.31 18.80 9.80
CA TYR A 211 -9.92 19.21 9.63
C TYR A 211 -9.42 19.73 10.98
N SER A 212 -8.15 19.50 11.30
CA SER A 212 -7.45 20.08 12.46
C SER A 212 -5.97 19.66 12.43
N GLY A 213 -5.26 19.82 13.55
CA GLY A 213 -3.88 19.33 13.71
C GLY A 213 -2.80 20.27 13.17
N GLU A 214 -3.15 21.54 12.92
CA GLU A 214 -2.14 22.58 12.76
C GLU A 214 -1.44 22.84 14.10
N GLU A 215 -0.11 22.82 14.11
CA GLU A 215 0.70 23.15 15.28
C GLU A 215 1.87 24.04 14.82
N LYS A 216 2.13 25.13 15.55
CA LYS A 216 3.31 25.97 15.30
C LYS A 216 4.58 25.16 15.56
N GLY A 217 5.56 25.33 14.70
CA GLY A 217 6.90 24.84 14.95
C GLY A 217 7.71 25.81 15.80
N ILE A 218 8.86 25.33 16.25
CA ILE A 218 9.85 26.07 17.04
C ILE A 218 11.19 25.86 16.35
N ALA A 219 11.94 26.92 16.08
CA ALA A 219 13.27 26.83 15.49
C ALA A 219 14.27 27.67 16.30
N VAL A 220 15.44 27.13 16.60
CA VAL A 220 16.53 27.85 17.27
C VAL A 220 17.01 29.01 16.40
N ASP A 221 17.23 30.17 17.02
CA ASP A 221 17.87 31.32 16.38
C ASP A 221 19.37 31.04 16.23
N GLN A 222 19.73 30.34 15.14
CA GLN A 222 21.08 29.82 14.92
C GLN A 222 22.12 30.94 14.74
N ASP A 223 21.76 32.05 14.08
CA ASP A 223 22.67 33.19 13.91
C ASP A 223 22.92 33.89 15.25
N LYS A 224 21.87 34.10 16.06
CA LYS A 224 22.00 34.69 17.39
C LYS A 224 22.77 33.80 18.36
N LEU A 225 22.44 32.51 18.41
CA LEU A 225 23.14 31.56 19.30
C LEU A 225 24.62 31.42 18.92
N THR A 226 24.94 31.46 17.61
CA THR A 226 26.33 31.54 17.12
C THR A 226 27.03 32.79 17.63
N ALA A 227 26.40 33.97 17.49
CA ALA A 227 26.96 35.23 17.95
C ALA A 227 27.16 35.28 19.49
N ASP A 228 26.18 34.78 20.25
CA ASP A 228 26.25 34.73 21.72
C ASP A 228 27.37 33.79 22.20
N ILE A 229 27.55 32.61 21.59
CA ILE A 229 28.67 31.68 21.89
C ILE A 229 30.02 32.33 21.55
N LEU A 230 30.15 32.92 20.36
CA LEU A 230 31.40 33.60 19.95
C LEU A 230 31.73 34.78 20.88
N ALA A 231 30.72 35.51 21.38
CA ALA A 231 30.90 36.56 22.37
C ALA A 231 31.45 36.01 23.71
N GLN A 232 30.96 34.87 24.20
CA GLN A 232 31.50 34.23 25.40
C GLN A 232 32.94 33.72 25.20
N ILE A 233 33.26 33.18 24.02
CA ILE A 233 34.64 32.75 23.67
C ILE A 233 35.59 33.96 23.68
N LYS A 234 35.19 35.07 23.03
CA LYS A 234 35.99 36.32 22.98
C LYS A 234 36.11 37.00 24.34
N ALA A 235 35.12 36.87 25.21
CA ALA A 235 35.18 37.28 26.62
C ALA A 235 35.95 36.30 27.54
N LYS A 236 36.53 35.23 26.99
CA LYS A 236 37.25 34.15 27.70
C LYS A 236 36.41 33.44 28.77
N ASN A 237 35.08 33.48 28.65
CA ASN A 237 34.13 32.89 29.60
C ASN A 237 33.80 31.43 29.23
N TYR A 238 34.80 30.55 29.30
CA TYR A 238 34.69 29.15 28.84
C TYR A 238 33.78 28.24 29.69
N LYS A 239 33.09 28.80 30.68
CA LYS A 239 32.09 28.13 31.54
C LYS A 239 30.70 28.79 31.43
N ALA A 240 30.49 29.63 30.41
CA ALA A 240 29.23 30.33 30.19
C ALA A 240 28.06 29.34 29.99
N SER A 241 26.88 29.76 30.46
CA SER A 241 25.60 29.13 30.14
C SER A 241 24.82 30.06 29.22
N VAL A 242 24.72 29.71 27.94
CA VAL A 242 24.06 30.52 26.91
C VAL A 242 22.62 30.04 26.75
N THR A 243 21.64 30.92 26.92
CA THR A 243 20.22 30.55 26.72
C THR A 243 19.90 30.61 25.22
N ALA A 244 19.55 29.48 24.62
CA ALA A 244 19.09 29.46 23.23
C ALA A 244 17.75 30.19 23.11
N GLN A 245 17.68 31.13 22.17
CA GLN A 245 16.42 31.77 21.79
C GLN A 245 15.81 30.99 20.63
N VAL A 246 14.48 30.94 20.60
CA VAL A 246 13.73 30.23 19.56
C VAL A 246 12.68 31.13 18.95
N ASN A 247 12.47 30.98 17.66
CA ASN A 247 11.46 31.67 16.88
C ASN A 247 10.32 30.68 16.54
N GLU A 248 9.07 31.13 16.68
CA GLU A 248 7.92 30.34 16.22
C GLU A 248 7.92 30.25 14.68
N THR A 249 7.65 29.07 14.13
CA THR A 249 7.41 28.90 12.69
C THR A 249 5.94 28.55 12.45
N ALA A 250 5.28 29.32 11.57
CA ALA A 250 3.88 29.07 11.22
C ALA A 250 3.74 27.79 10.36
N PRO A 251 2.62 27.05 10.49
CA PRO A 251 2.31 25.94 9.59
C PRO A 251 2.16 26.45 8.15
N LYS A 252 2.58 25.63 7.16
CA LYS A 252 2.51 25.99 5.73
C LYS A 252 1.10 25.89 5.16
N ILE A 253 0.24 25.15 5.85
CA ILE A 253 -1.19 24.97 5.55
C ILE A 253 -1.93 25.07 6.88
N THR A 254 -2.83 26.04 7.03
CA THR A 254 -3.73 26.14 8.19
C THR A 254 -4.92 25.18 8.07
N GLU A 255 -5.72 24.99 9.13
CA GLU A 255 -6.95 24.21 9.10
C GLU A 255 -7.93 24.71 8.03
N GLU A 256 -8.11 26.04 7.93
CA GLU A 256 -8.96 26.67 6.91
C GLU A 256 -8.41 26.44 5.49
N GLN A 257 -7.08 26.56 5.31
CA GLN A 257 -6.43 26.27 4.03
C GLN A 257 -6.52 24.78 3.67
N ALA A 258 -6.38 23.87 4.62
CA ALA A 258 -6.55 22.43 4.40
C ALA A 258 -7.98 22.13 3.92
N LYS A 259 -8.98 22.69 4.59
CA LYS A 259 -10.40 22.58 4.22
C LYS A 259 -10.71 23.11 2.80
N ALA A 260 -9.92 24.06 2.29
CA ALA A 260 -10.00 24.56 0.91
C ALA A 260 -9.17 23.74 -0.11
N LEU A 261 -8.03 23.19 0.29
CA LEU A 261 -7.10 22.44 -0.57
C LEU A 261 -7.55 20.98 -0.81
N TYR A 262 -8.21 20.36 0.16
CA TYR A 262 -8.68 18.97 0.05
C TYR A 262 -9.86 18.86 -0.92
N LYS A 263 -9.58 18.35 -2.12
CA LYS A 263 -10.55 18.16 -3.21
C LYS A 263 -10.74 16.66 -3.52
N VAL A 264 -11.72 16.33 -4.37
CA VAL A 264 -11.81 14.96 -4.92
C VAL A 264 -10.68 14.82 -5.95
N ILE A 265 -9.72 13.95 -5.66
CA ILE A 265 -8.53 13.76 -6.50
C ILE A 265 -8.66 12.55 -7.44
N GLY A 266 -9.51 11.57 -7.11
CA GLY A 266 -9.90 10.49 -8.01
C GLY A 266 -11.29 9.96 -7.64
N THR A 267 -12.06 9.49 -8.62
CA THR A 267 -13.39 8.94 -8.37
C THR A 267 -13.83 7.98 -9.47
N TYR A 268 -14.64 6.98 -9.10
CA TYR A 268 -15.25 6.05 -10.04
C TYR A 268 -16.68 5.73 -9.61
N THR A 269 -17.50 5.21 -10.52
CA THR A 269 -18.90 4.86 -10.25
C THR A 269 -19.30 3.61 -11.02
N THR A 270 -19.90 2.65 -10.34
CA THR A 270 -20.44 1.42 -10.94
C THR A 270 -21.94 1.26 -10.63
N THR A 271 -22.67 0.59 -11.52
CA THR A 271 -24.11 0.31 -11.35
C THR A 271 -24.30 -1.11 -10.82
N THR A 272 -25.24 -1.32 -9.90
CA THR A 272 -25.61 -2.64 -9.35
C THR A 272 -26.98 -3.11 -9.84
N THR A 273 -27.27 -4.38 -9.60
CA THR A 273 -28.50 -5.09 -9.93
C THR A 273 -29.71 -4.65 -9.07
N THR A 274 -30.89 -5.18 -9.40
CA THR A 274 -32.10 -5.10 -8.57
C THR A 274 -32.07 -6.00 -7.32
N ASN A 275 -31.18 -7.00 -7.23
CA ASN A 275 -31.11 -7.91 -6.08
C ASN A 275 -30.80 -7.14 -4.78
N SER A 276 -31.72 -7.23 -3.81
CA SER A 276 -31.68 -6.53 -2.52
C SER A 276 -30.51 -6.92 -1.63
N ASP A 277 -30.16 -8.20 -1.63
CA ASP A 277 -29.22 -8.78 -0.67
C ASP A 277 -27.77 -8.54 -1.09
N ARG A 278 -27.50 -8.63 -2.39
CA ARG A 278 -26.29 -8.11 -3.04
C ARG A 278 -26.12 -6.62 -2.76
N ASN A 279 -27.21 -5.85 -2.84
CA ASN A 279 -27.17 -4.41 -2.58
C ASN A 279 -26.90 -4.11 -1.10
N LYS A 280 -27.42 -4.90 -0.15
CA LYS A 280 -27.08 -4.79 1.27
C LYS A 280 -25.62 -5.14 1.57
N ASN A 281 -25.07 -6.16 0.90
CA ASN A 281 -23.64 -6.49 1.00
C ASN A 281 -22.75 -5.33 0.50
N ILE A 282 -23.15 -4.67 -0.59
CA ILE A 282 -22.46 -3.48 -1.13
C ILE A 282 -22.58 -2.29 -0.17
N GLU A 283 -23.75 -2.05 0.41
CA GLU A 283 -23.99 -0.99 1.40
C GLU A 283 -23.10 -1.16 2.65
N LEU A 284 -23.05 -2.37 3.22
CA LEU A 284 -22.22 -2.70 4.39
C LEU A 284 -20.72 -2.51 4.10
N ALA A 285 -20.23 -3.07 3.00
CA ALA A 285 -18.83 -2.94 2.62
C ALA A 285 -18.45 -1.49 2.27
N SER A 286 -19.36 -0.69 1.69
CA SER A 286 -19.13 0.74 1.43
C SER A 286 -19.09 1.54 2.73
N THR A 287 -19.99 1.25 3.67
CA THR A 287 -20.05 1.89 4.99
C THR A 287 -18.79 1.65 5.82
N ALA A 288 -18.15 0.48 5.67
CA ALA A 288 -16.86 0.18 6.30
C ALA A 288 -15.68 0.99 5.74
N LEU A 289 -15.78 1.49 4.49
CA LEU A 289 -14.77 2.35 3.86
C LEU A 289 -15.04 3.85 4.11
N ASN A 290 -16.31 4.23 4.33
CA ASN A 290 -16.73 5.62 4.30
C ASN A 290 -16.17 6.42 5.48
N GLY A 291 -15.35 7.42 5.18
CA GLY A 291 -14.69 8.25 6.18
C GLY A 291 -13.33 7.73 6.65
N LEU A 292 -12.83 6.62 6.10
CA LEU A 292 -11.49 6.13 6.43
C LEU A 292 -10.44 7.13 5.94
N ILE A 293 -9.59 7.59 6.87
CA ILE A 293 -8.42 8.44 6.60
C ILE A 293 -7.18 7.54 6.59
N LEU A 294 -6.24 7.82 5.68
CA LEU A 294 -4.92 7.18 5.62
C LEU A 294 -3.81 8.23 5.65
N GLN A 295 -2.84 8.05 6.54
CA GLN A 295 -1.69 8.96 6.69
C GLN A 295 -0.64 8.76 5.59
N PRO A 296 0.27 9.73 5.35
CA PRO A 296 1.40 9.55 4.44
C PRO A 296 2.18 8.25 4.72
N GLY A 297 2.38 7.43 3.68
CA GLY A 297 3.06 6.13 3.79
C GLY A 297 2.21 4.98 4.35
N GLU A 298 0.95 5.20 4.73
CA GLU A 298 0.07 4.13 5.23
C GLU A 298 -0.47 3.23 4.10
N GLU A 299 -0.43 1.91 4.29
CA GLU A 299 -1.03 0.92 3.38
C GLU A 299 -2.48 0.57 3.77
N PHE A 300 -3.40 0.76 2.83
CA PHE A 300 -4.77 0.28 2.87
C PHE A 300 -4.84 -1.23 2.57
N SER A 301 -5.75 -1.94 3.23
CA SER A 301 -6.14 -3.32 2.88
C SER A 301 -7.65 -3.47 2.93
N PHE A 302 -8.25 -3.85 1.79
CA PHE A 302 -9.70 -4.01 1.67
C PHE A 302 -10.24 -5.10 2.60
N ASN A 303 -9.54 -6.24 2.67
CA ASN A 303 -9.86 -7.36 3.56
C ASN A 303 -9.68 -6.99 5.04
N LYS A 304 -8.68 -6.17 5.42
CA LYS A 304 -8.50 -5.68 6.79
C LYS A 304 -9.63 -4.73 7.19
N THR A 305 -10.00 -3.79 6.33
CA THR A 305 -11.02 -2.77 6.64
C THR A 305 -12.45 -3.33 6.64
N THR A 306 -12.80 -4.19 5.69
CA THR A 306 -14.16 -4.79 5.62
C THR A 306 -14.31 -6.06 6.46
N GLY A 307 -13.20 -6.76 6.75
CA GLY A 307 -13.16 -8.01 7.49
C GLY A 307 -13.88 -9.18 6.80
N GLU A 308 -14.05 -10.26 7.56
CA GLU A 308 -14.86 -11.41 7.17
C GLU A 308 -16.30 -10.99 6.84
N ARG A 309 -16.85 -11.51 5.72
CA ARG A 309 -18.22 -11.20 5.26
C ARG A 309 -19.27 -12.19 5.78
N SER A 310 -19.25 -12.50 7.06
CA SER A 310 -20.19 -13.45 7.69
C SER A 310 -21.56 -12.85 8.00
N SER A 311 -22.60 -13.68 8.05
CA SER A 311 -23.97 -13.22 8.34
C SER A 311 -24.17 -12.68 9.75
N ALA A 312 -23.28 -13.00 10.69
CA ALA A 312 -23.20 -12.35 12.00
C ALA A 312 -22.93 -10.83 11.91
N LYS A 313 -22.33 -10.36 10.81
CA LYS A 313 -22.15 -8.93 10.50
C LYS A 313 -23.20 -8.37 9.53
N GLY A 314 -24.31 -9.09 9.35
CA GLY A 314 -25.41 -8.69 8.47
C GLY A 314 -25.22 -8.97 6.98
N TYR A 315 -24.11 -9.58 6.56
CA TYR A 315 -23.91 -10.00 5.16
C TYR A 315 -24.87 -11.14 4.78
N ARG A 316 -25.54 -10.99 3.65
CA ARG A 316 -26.59 -11.88 3.16
C ARG A 316 -26.09 -12.77 2.02
N PRO A 317 -26.61 -13.99 1.86
CA PRO A 317 -26.35 -14.79 0.67
C PRO A 317 -26.68 -14.02 -0.61
N ALA A 318 -25.74 -13.99 -1.55
CA ALA A 318 -25.93 -13.48 -2.89
C ALA A 318 -24.90 -14.10 -3.83
N GLY A 319 -25.15 -14.07 -5.13
CA GLY A 319 -24.25 -14.65 -6.14
C GLY A 319 -22.79 -14.17 -6.02
N ALA A 320 -21.91 -15.11 -5.68
CA ALA A 320 -20.46 -14.98 -5.55
C ALA A 320 -19.76 -16.06 -6.40
N TYR A 321 -18.48 -15.86 -6.72
CA TYR A 321 -17.70 -16.84 -7.49
C TYR A 321 -16.59 -17.45 -6.62
N LEU A 322 -16.86 -18.60 -6.00
CA LEU A 322 -15.87 -19.38 -5.28
C LEU A 322 -15.23 -20.41 -6.21
N ASN A 323 -13.90 -20.38 -6.35
CA ASN A 323 -13.08 -21.34 -7.12
C ASN A 323 -13.48 -21.56 -8.60
N GLY A 324 -14.38 -20.74 -9.15
CA GLY A 324 -14.93 -20.87 -10.51
C GLY A 324 -16.43 -21.24 -10.57
N VAL A 325 -17.05 -21.57 -9.43
CA VAL A 325 -18.49 -21.88 -9.36
C VAL A 325 -19.26 -20.65 -8.92
N LEU A 326 -20.39 -20.36 -9.57
CA LEU A 326 -21.35 -19.37 -9.05
C LEU A 326 -22.15 -20.04 -7.93
N ILE A 327 -21.98 -19.56 -6.71
CA ILE A 327 -22.72 -20.01 -5.52
C ILE A 327 -23.26 -18.80 -4.76
N GLU A 328 -24.24 -19.00 -3.89
CA GLU A 328 -24.75 -17.93 -3.03
C GLU A 328 -23.98 -17.91 -1.71
N GLU A 329 -23.17 -16.88 -1.51
CA GLU A 329 -22.38 -16.70 -0.28
C GLU A 329 -22.69 -15.37 0.40
N PRO A 330 -22.65 -15.31 1.74
CA PRO A 330 -22.55 -14.07 2.49
C PRO A 330 -21.43 -13.16 1.92
N GLY A 331 -21.79 -11.95 1.47
CA GLY A 331 -20.87 -11.02 0.84
C GLY A 331 -20.84 -11.04 -0.70
N GLY A 332 -21.70 -11.83 -1.36
CA GLY A 332 -21.90 -11.71 -2.81
C GLY A 332 -22.17 -10.27 -3.24
N GLY A 333 -21.37 -9.76 -4.19
CA GLY A 333 -21.38 -8.36 -4.63
C GLY A 333 -20.22 -7.48 -4.11
N VAL A 334 -19.53 -7.87 -3.04
CA VAL A 334 -18.46 -7.02 -2.43
C VAL A 334 -17.29 -6.73 -3.38
N CYS A 335 -16.97 -7.60 -4.33
CA CYS A 335 -15.92 -7.35 -5.33
C CYS A 335 -16.20 -6.17 -6.27
N GLN A 336 -17.46 -5.72 -6.37
CA GLN A 336 -17.80 -4.47 -7.05
C GLN A 336 -17.31 -3.24 -6.26
N VAL A 337 -17.30 -3.31 -4.93
CA VAL A 337 -16.79 -2.24 -4.07
C VAL A 337 -15.28 -2.13 -4.18
N SER A 338 -14.55 -3.24 -4.13
CA SER A 338 -13.08 -3.25 -4.33
C SER A 338 -12.69 -2.78 -5.74
N SER A 339 -13.40 -3.21 -6.79
CA SER A 339 -13.15 -2.72 -8.16
C SER A 339 -13.47 -1.23 -8.33
N THR A 340 -14.55 -0.73 -7.72
CA THR A 340 -14.87 0.71 -7.75
C THR A 340 -13.83 1.54 -7.00
N LEU A 341 -13.31 1.03 -5.86
CA LEU A 341 -12.25 1.68 -5.11
C LEU A 341 -10.93 1.65 -5.90
N TYR A 342 -10.56 0.52 -6.50
CA TYR A 342 -9.34 0.37 -7.32
C TYR A 342 -9.26 1.42 -8.44
N ASN A 343 -10.34 1.62 -9.20
CA ASN A 343 -10.38 2.67 -10.21
C ASN A 343 -10.24 4.07 -9.60
N ALA A 344 -10.94 4.37 -8.50
CA ALA A 344 -10.84 5.67 -7.83
C ALA A 344 -9.43 5.95 -7.27
N VAL A 345 -8.70 4.91 -6.83
CA VAL A 345 -7.31 4.95 -6.37
C VAL A 345 -6.34 5.20 -7.52
N VAL A 346 -6.42 4.42 -8.60
CA VAL A 346 -5.57 4.61 -9.79
C VAL A 346 -5.79 6.00 -10.40
N PHE A 347 -7.04 6.47 -10.49
CA PHE A 347 -7.36 7.77 -11.07
C PHE A 347 -6.92 8.95 -10.17
N ALA A 348 -6.66 8.69 -8.88
CA ALA A 348 -6.09 9.68 -7.94
C ALA A 348 -4.56 9.81 -8.02
N GLY A 349 -3.86 8.95 -8.78
CA GLY A 349 -2.39 8.88 -8.76
C GLY A 349 -1.81 8.11 -7.57
N LEU A 350 -2.59 7.21 -6.97
CA LEU A 350 -2.16 6.36 -5.85
C LEU A 350 -1.67 4.99 -6.31
N THR A 351 -0.61 4.51 -5.66
CA THR A 351 0.09 3.28 -5.99
C THR A 351 -0.64 2.08 -5.41
N THR A 352 -1.24 1.27 -6.29
CA THR A 352 -1.81 -0.03 -5.92
C THR A 352 -0.69 -1.04 -5.65
N THR A 353 -0.68 -1.65 -4.47
CA THR A 353 0.35 -2.61 -4.02
C THR A 353 -0.12 -4.07 -4.15
N GLU A 354 -1.43 -4.34 -4.12
CA GLU A 354 -2.00 -5.65 -4.43
C GLU A 354 -3.30 -5.49 -5.25
N ARG A 355 -3.38 -6.21 -6.38
CA ARG A 355 -4.59 -6.33 -7.21
C ARG A 355 -4.60 -7.68 -7.92
N HIS A 356 -5.75 -8.36 -7.92
CA HIS A 356 -5.98 -9.61 -8.65
C HIS A 356 -7.15 -9.45 -9.63
N ALA A 357 -7.04 -10.07 -10.80
CA ALA A 357 -8.17 -10.20 -11.73
C ALA A 357 -9.15 -11.28 -11.26
N HIS A 358 -10.44 -11.11 -11.57
CA HIS A 358 -11.43 -12.18 -11.39
C HIS A 358 -11.14 -13.39 -12.27
N SER A 359 -11.62 -14.57 -11.87
CA SER A 359 -11.55 -15.79 -12.71
C SER A 359 -12.42 -15.73 -13.98
N TYR A 360 -13.39 -14.80 -14.05
CA TYR A 360 -14.32 -14.58 -15.16
C TYR A 360 -14.46 -13.10 -15.47
N GLU A 361 -14.82 -12.74 -16.70
CA GLU A 361 -15.12 -11.35 -17.06
C GLU A 361 -16.23 -10.78 -16.14
N PRO A 362 -15.96 -9.66 -15.41
CA PRO A 362 -16.96 -9.02 -14.57
C PRO A 362 -17.97 -8.23 -15.41
N SER A 363 -19.19 -8.07 -14.91
CA SER A 363 -20.29 -7.38 -15.60
C SER A 363 -20.50 -5.92 -15.17
N TYR A 364 -19.70 -5.42 -14.23
CA TYR A 364 -19.90 -4.13 -13.56
C TYR A 364 -18.71 -3.15 -13.70
N VAL A 365 -17.64 -3.58 -14.37
CA VAL A 365 -16.46 -2.79 -14.84
C VAL A 365 -15.94 -3.42 -16.12
N THR A 366 -15.14 -2.70 -16.91
CA THR A 366 -14.41 -3.27 -18.05
C THR A 366 -13.47 -4.39 -17.56
N PRO A 367 -13.39 -5.56 -18.23
CA PRO A 367 -12.42 -6.57 -17.85
C PRO A 367 -10.99 -6.02 -18.02
N GLY A 368 -10.23 -6.00 -16.93
CA GLY A 368 -8.96 -5.32 -16.77
C GLY A 368 -9.01 -4.33 -15.61
N GLU A 369 -10.06 -3.52 -15.56
CA GLU A 369 -10.31 -2.49 -14.52
C GLU A 369 -10.91 -3.08 -13.22
N ASP A 370 -10.80 -4.39 -13.00
CA ASP A 370 -11.38 -5.10 -11.86
C ASP A 370 -10.37 -5.47 -10.78
N ALA A 371 -10.80 -5.53 -9.52
CA ALA A 371 -10.00 -6.01 -8.39
C ALA A 371 -10.81 -7.02 -7.56
N MET A 372 -10.46 -8.29 -7.71
CA MET A 372 -11.06 -9.41 -6.97
C MET A 372 -10.56 -9.44 -5.53
N VAL A 373 -11.48 -9.64 -4.58
CA VAL A 373 -11.16 -9.81 -3.15
C VAL A 373 -11.86 -11.05 -2.58
N SER A 374 -11.20 -11.76 -1.66
CA SER A 374 -11.80 -12.80 -0.83
C SER A 374 -11.14 -12.81 0.54
N PHE A 375 -11.92 -13.02 1.61
CA PHE A 375 -11.39 -12.95 2.96
C PHE A 375 -10.53 -14.18 3.27
N GLY A 376 -9.33 -13.96 3.81
CA GLY A 376 -8.29 -15.00 3.93
C GLY A 376 -7.62 -15.37 2.61
N GLY A 377 -7.87 -14.64 1.52
CA GLY A 377 -7.29 -14.85 0.20
C GLY A 377 -6.92 -13.52 -0.49
N PRO A 378 -7.11 -13.40 -1.82
CA PRO A 378 -6.82 -12.20 -2.59
C PRO A 378 -7.36 -10.90 -1.96
N ASP A 379 -6.55 -9.84 -1.97
CA ASP A 379 -6.89 -8.54 -1.43
C ASP A 379 -6.78 -7.42 -2.49
N MET A 380 -7.26 -6.22 -2.15
CA MET A 380 -6.95 -4.99 -2.87
C MET A 380 -6.27 -4.03 -1.90
N LYS A 381 -5.03 -3.67 -2.21
CA LYS A 381 -4.18 -2.83 -1.36
C LYS A 381 -3.58 -1.68 -2.15
N PHE A 382 -3.39 -0.55 -1.49
CA PHE A 382 -2.69 0.61 -2.03
C PHE A 382 -2.03 1.39 -0.90
N ILE A 383 -0.96 2.11 -1.20
CA ILE A 383 -0.27 2.99 -0.25
C ILE A 383 -0.62 4.45 -0.50
N ASN A 384 -0.78 5.25 0.55
CA ASN A 384 -0.79 6.70 0.41
C ASN A 384 0.63 7.22 0.12
N ASN A 385 1.02 7.23 -1.15
CA ASN A 385 2.30 7.79 -1.62
C ASN A 385 2.32 9.32 -1.78
N SER A 386 1.44 10.05 -1.09
CA SER A 386 1.44 11.52 -1.07
C SER A 386 2.01 12.08 0.24
N SER A 387 2.31 13.37 0.26
CA SER A 387 2.82 14.09 1.43
C SER A 387 1.73 14.56 2.41
N SER A 388 0.46 14.28 2.12
CA SER A 388 -0.70 14.62 2.96
C SER A 388 -1.52 13.38 3.30
N ALA A 389 -2.32 13.43 4.36
CA ALA A 389 -3.32 12.38 4.55
C ALA A 389 -4.36 12.41 3.41
N ILE A 390 -5.02 11.28 3.18
CA ILE A 390 -6.11 11.13 2.20
C ILE A 390 -7.31 10.48 2.89
N ALA A 391 -8.51 10.60 2.31
CA ALA A 391 -9.70 9.93 2.83
C ALA A 391 -10.54 9.26 1.74
N ILE A 392 -11.14 8.12 2.08
CA ILE A 392 -12.10 7.40 1.23
C ILE A 392 -13.51 7.90 1.55
N ARG A 393 -14.22 8.41 0.54
CA ARG A 393 -15.65 8.73 0.63
C ARG A 393 -16.44 7.84 -0.30
N THR A 394 -17.51 7.23 0.20
CA THR A 394 -18.43 6.39 -0.57
C THR A 394 -19.83 6.96 -0.54
N SER A 395 -20.58 6.80 -1.62
CA SER A 395 -22.03 7.04 -1.65
C SER A 395 -22.70 5.93 -2.44
N PHE A 396 -23.75 5.33 -1.87
CA PHE A 396 -24.55 4.29 -2.51
C PHE A 396 -26.03 4.68 -2.49
N ALA A 397 -26.58 5.00 -3.66
CA ALA A 397 -27.98 5.40 -3.87
C ALA A 397 -28.42 5.03 -5.29
N ASP A 398 -29.71 4.80 -5.54
CA ASP A 398 -30.28 4.54 -6.88
C ASP A 398 -29.60 3.42 -7.70
N ARG A 399 -29.05 2.41 -7.00
CA ARG A 399 -28.19 1.34 -7.55
C ARG A 399 -26.88 1.85 -8.19
N LYS A 400 -26.41 3.05 -7.84
CA LYS A 400 -25.08 3.57 -8.20
C LYS A 400 -24.19 3.57 -6.97
N LEU A 401 -23.10 2.82 -7.04
CA LEU A 401 -22.00 2.89 -6.08
C LEU A 401 -20.96 3.87 -6.62
N LYS A 402 -20.77 5.00 -5.96
CA LYS A 402 -19.67 5.94 -6.23
C LYS A 402 -18.67 5.92 -5.09
N ILE A 403 -17.38 5.87 -5.44
CA ILE A 403 -16.27 6.02 -4.50
C ILE A 403 -15.39 7.17 -4.99
N SER A 404 -14.94 8.00 -4.06
CA SER A 404 -14.06 9.15 -4.28
C SER A 404 -12.91 9.11 -3.27
N ILE A 405 -11.69 9.33 -3.75
CA ILE A 405 -10.56 9.68 -2.90
C ILE A 405 -10.56 11.20 -2.73
N VAL A 406 -10.47 11.66 -1.49
CA VAL A 406 -10.38 13.06 -1.10
C VAL A 406 -8.99 13.33 -0.53
N GLY A 407 -8.33 14.40 -0.98
CA GLY A 407 -6.96 14.72 -0.61
C GLY A 407 -6.50 16.05 -1.22
N ILE A 408 -5.29 16.48 -0.87
CA ILE A 408 -4.58 17.51 -1.63
C ILE A 408 -4.20 16.90 -3.00
N PRO A 409 -4.27 17.63 -4.12
CA PRO A 409 -3.87 17.12 -5.44
C PRO A 409 -2.46 16.49 -5.45
N ILE A 410 -2.38 15.23 -5.88
CA ILE A 410 -1.14 14.48 -6.07
C ILE A 410 -0.57 14.69 -7.49
N LEU A 411 -1.47 14.82 -8.48
CA LEU A 411 -1.13 15.12 -9.87
C LEU A 411 -1.00 16.64 -10.07
N GLU A 412 -0.16 17.05 -11.04
CA GLU A 412 -0.09 18.45 -11.50
C GLU A 412 -1.47 18.96 -11.96
N ASP A 413 -1.76 20.26 -11.80
CA ASP A 413 -3.02 20.81 -12.29
C ASP A 413 -3.16 20.63 -13.81
N GLY A 414 -4.36 20.21 -14.22
CA GLY A 414 -4.67 19.81 -15.59
C GLY A 414 -4.26 18.38 -15.96
N VAL A 415 -3.49 17.67 -15.13
CA VAL A 415 -3.15 16.25 -15.34
C VAL A 415 -4.23 15.34 -14.75
N THR A 416 -4.62 14.32 -15.50
CA THR A 416 -5.61 13.31 -15.12
C THR A 416 -5.15 11.92 -15.56
N LEU A 417 -5.46 10.91 -14.74
CA LEU A 417 -5.21 9.50 -15.04
C LEU A 417 -6.51 8.76 -15.33
N SER A 418 -6.44 7.82 -16.26
CA SER A 418 -7.54 6.91 -16.64
C SER A 418 -6.98 5.58 -17.09
N MET A 419 -7.73 4.48 -16.94
CA MET A 419 -7.37 3.20 -17.54
C MET A 419 -8.05 3.02 -18.89
N THR A 420 -7.47 2.20 -19.76
CA THR A 420 -8.11 1.74 -21.01
C THR A 420 -7.76 0.28 -21.25
N SER A 421 -8.77 -0.59 -21.20
CA SER A 421 -8.60 -2.04 -21.37
C SER A 421 -9.07 -2.52 -22.74
N GLN A 422 -8.28 -3.36 -23.40
CA GLN A 422 -8.58 -3.95 -24.72
C GLN A 422 -8.46 -5.48 -24.70
N LYS A 423 -9.42 -6.18 -25.30
CA LYS A 423 -9.38 -7.65 -25.48
C LYS A 423 -8.35 -8.00 -26.56
N THR A 424 -7.27 -8.66 -26.16
CA THR A 424 -6.14 -9.03 -27.04
C THR A 424 -6.17 -10.49 -27.48
N ALA A 425 -6.93 -11.35 -26.81
CA ALA A 425 -7.25 -12.69 -27.28
C ALA A 425 -8.60 -13.18 -26.77
N GLU A 426 -9.24 -14.03 -27.57
CA GLU A 426 -10.29 -14.95 -27.13
C GLU A 426 -9.63 -16.32 -26.86
N LEU A 427 -10.13 -17.06 -25.87
CA LEU A 427 -9.59 -18.35 -25.45
C LEU A 427 -10.68 -19.41 -25.49
N ASP A 428 -10.34 -20.64 -25.88
CA ASP A 428 -11.31 -21.74 -25.99
C ASP A 428 -12.06 -22.00 -24.67
N ALA A 429 -13.31 -22.45 -24.78
CA ALA A 429 -14.10 -22.86 -23.63
C ALA A 429 -13.54 -24.18 -23.04
N PRO A 430 -13.68 -24.40 -21.71
CA PRO A 430 -13.44 -25.73 -21.13
C PRO A 430 -14.39 -26.78 -21.74
N ALA A 431 -13.92 -28.03 -21.83
CA ALA A 431 -14.70 -29.12 -22.40
C ALA A 431 -16.08 -29.29 -21.71
N PRO A 432 -17.16 -29.62 -22.46
CA PRO A 432 -18.51 -29.73 -21.92
C PRO A 432 -18.64 -30.66 -20.71
N ILE A 433 -19.52 -30.27 -19.77
CA ILE A 433 -19.98 -31.11 -18.67
C ILE A 433 -21.24 -31.83 -19.15
N TYR A 434 -21.24 -33.15 -19.00
CA TYR A 434 -22.38 -34.00 -19.33
C TYR A 434 -23.20 -34.33 -18.09
N GLU A 435 -24.52 -34.18 -18.19
CA GLU A 435 -25.50 -34.57 -17.19
C GLU A 435 -26.36 -35.70 -17.76
N GLU A 436 -26.51 -36.82 -17.07
CA GLU A 436 -27.39 -37.90 -17.53
C GLU A 436 -28.85 -37.57 -17.17
N ASP A 437 -29.74 -37.65 -18.15
CA ASP A 437 -31.18 -37.43 -18.01
C ASP A 437 -31.93 -38.59 -18.68
N GLN A 438 -32.46 -39.51 -17.87
CA GLN A 438 -33.17 -40.68 -18.36
C GLN A 438 -34.57 -40.38 -18.91
N THR A 439 -35.05 -39.13 -18.86
CA THR A 439 -36.31 -38.73 -19.53
C THR A 439 -36.13 -38.43 -21.02
N MET A 440 -34.88 -38.20 -21.46
CA MET A 440 -34.51 -38.01 -22.87
C MET A 440 -34.34 -39.35 -23.60
N GLN A 441 -34.43 -39.33 -24.94
CA GLN A 441 -34.23 -40.54 -25.74
C GLN A 441 -32.75 -40.98 -25.75
N PRO A 442 -32.43 -42.29 -25.82
CA PRO A 442 -31.05 -42.76 -25.83
C PRO A 442 -30.26 -42.20 -27.02
N GLY A 443 -29.12 -41.57 -26.74
CA GLY A 443 -28.32 -40.87 -27.75
C GLY A 443 -28.81 -39.47 -28.14
N GLU A 444 -29.89 -38.96 -27.55
CA GLU A 444 -30.26 -37.54 -27.61
C GLU A 444 -29.28 -36.72 -26.74
N GLU A 445 -28.75 -35.62 -27.28
CA GLU A 445 -27.97 -34.63 -26.52
C GLU A 445 -28.64 -33.25 -26.61
N LYS A 446 -28.74 -32.54 -25.48
CA LYS A 446 -29.44 -31.26 -25.34
C LYS A 446 -28.63 -30.28 -24.52
N VAL A 447 -28.14 -29.22 -25.16
CA VAL A 447 -27.41 -28.15 -24.48
C VAL A 447 -28.36 -27.35 -23.58
N ILE A 448 -28.21 -27.51 -22.27
CA ILE A 448 -29.00 -26.77 -21.25
C ILE A 448 -28.34 -25.44 -20.92
N LYS A 449 -27.01 -25.37 -21.01
CA LYS A 449 -26.21 -24.17 -20.75
C LYS A 449 -25.16 -24.05 -21.85
N GLN A 450 -25.19 -22.92 -22.56
CA GLN A 450 -24.17 -22.63 -23.57
C GLN A 450 -22.81 -22.42 -22.91
N GLU A 451 -21.75 -22.77 -23.64
CA GLU A 451 -20.39 -22.44 -23.22
C GLU A 451 -20.16 -20.93 -23.21
N THR A 452 -19.12 -20.50 -22.51
CA THR A 452 -18.60 -19.14 -22.58
C THR A 452 -17.10 -19.24 -22.82
N LYS A 453 -16.59 -18.61 -23.87
CA LYS A 453 -15.15 -18.57 -24.12
C LYS A 453 -14.40 -17.75 -23.07
N GLY A 454 -13.14 -18.07 -22.87
CA GLY A 454 -12.24 -17.25 -22.05
C GLY A 454 -11.68 -16.06 -22.84
N SER A 455 -10.84 -15.26 -22.21
CA SER A 455 -10.21 -14.11 -22.88
C SER A 455 -8.91 -13.68 -22.21
N ARG A 456 -8.14 -12.86 -22.95
CA ARG A 456 -7.05 -12.05 -22.41
C ARG A 456 -7.29 -10.59 -22.74
N TRP A 457 -7.03 -9.73 -21.78
CA TRP A 457 -7.09 -8.28 -21.89
C TRP A 457 -5.75 -7.67 -21.51
N VAL A 458 -5.41 -6.56 -22.16
CA VAL A 458 -4.31 -5.66 -21.76
C VAL A 458 -4.94 -4.35 -21.32
N THR A 459 -4.47 -3.81 -20.21
CA THR A 459 -4.90 -2.51 -19.68
C THR A 459 -3.71 -1.57 -19.69
N ASN A 460 -3.90 -0.39 -20.29
CA ASN A 460 -2.95 0.70 -20.25
C ASN A 460 -3.39 1.77 -19.25
N LEU A 461 -2.43 2.50 -18.71
CA LEU A 461 -2.63 3.73 -17.95
C LEU A 461 -2.46 4.91 -18.92
N VAL A 462 -3.55 5.65 -19.12
CA VAL A 462 -3.63 6.80 -20.04
C VAL A 462 -3.58 8.08 -19.23
N THR A 463 -2.48 8.81 -19.40
CA THR A 463 -2.25 10.13 -18.80
C THR A 463 -2.68 11.22 -19.77
N LYS A 464 -3.53 12.14 -19.31
CA LYS A 464 -3.97 13.31 -20.10
C LYS A 464 -3.59 14.60 -19.39
N LYS A 465 -3.02 15.56 -20.12
CA LYS A 465 -2.78 16.93 -19.64
C LYS A 465 -3.65 17.91 -20.44
N ASN A 466 -4.49 18.66 -19.73
CA ASN A 466 -5.51 19.56 -20.31
C ASN A 466 -6.42 18.86 -21.34
N GLY A 467 -6.80 17.60 -21.06
CA GLY A 467 -7.65 16.76 -21.92
C GLY A 467 -6.89 15.98 -23.01
N THR A 468 -5.75 16.48 -23.47
CA THR A 468 -4.90 15.82 -24.49
C THR A 468 -4.14 14.64 -23.88
N VAL A 469 -4.14 13.48 -24.54
CA VAL A 469 -3.32 12.32 -24.14
C VAL A 469 -1.84 12.66 -24.31
N VAL A 470 -1.05 12.47 -23.26
CA VAL A 470 0.41 12.69 -23.23
C VAL A 470 1.20 11.41 -22.97
N SER A 471 0.56 10.38 -22.40
CA SER A 471 1.10 9.02 -22.28
C SER A 471 -0.04 8.00 -22.32
N ASP A 472 0.25 6.82 -22.90
CA ASP A 472 -0.61 5.65 -23.00
C ASP A 472 0.29 4.42 -22.83
N GLU A 473 0.52 4.04 -21.58
CA GLU A 473 1.57 3.08 -21.20
C GLU A 473 0.98 1.76 -20.67
N PHE A 474 1.63 0.64 -21.01
CA PHE A 474 1.24 -0.68 -20.51
C PHE A 474 1.25 -0.72 -18.97
N PHE A 475 0.10 -1.01 -18.37
CA PHE A 475 -0.06 -1.05 -16.91
C PHE A 475 -0.09 -2.50 -16.40
N HIS A 476 -0.97 -3.34 -16.95
CA HIS A 476 -0.99 -4.78 -16.67
C HIS A 476 -1.77 -5.56 -17.75
N ASN A 477 -1.84 -6.89 -17.58
CA ASN A 477 -2.73 -7.74 -18.34
C ASN A 477 -3.58 -8.61 -17.40
N SER A 478 -4.75 -9.02 -17.88
CA SER A 478 -5.69 -9.89 -17.16
C SER A 478 -6.13 -11.03 -18.07
N THR A 479 -6.36 -12.22 -17.50
CA THR A 479 -6.80 -13.41 -18.26
C THR A 479 -7.97 -14.05 -17.55
N TYR A 480 -9.09 -14.22 -18.26
CA TYR A 480 -10.35 -14.73 -17.74
C TYR A 480 -10.65 -16.11 -18.33
N ARG A 481 -11.17 -17.01 -17.50
CA ARG A 481 -11.46 -18.40 -17.88
C ARG A 481 -12.78 -18.46 -18.65
N GLY A 482 -12.90 -19.42 -19.56
CA GLY A 482 -14.20 -19.80 -20.10
C GLY A 482 -15.04 -20.62 -19.11
N LYS A 483 -16.31 -20.82 -19.43
CA LYS A 483 -17.24 -21.74 -18.75
C LYS A 483 -17.63 -22.85 -19.74
N PRO A 484 -17.63 -24.12 -19.33
CA PRO A 484 -18.05 -25.21 -20.21
C PRO A 484 -19.55 -25.12 -20.53
N ALA A 485 -19.95 -25.71 -21.64
CA ALA A 485 -21.36 -26.03 -21.87
C ALA A 485 -21.83 -27.10 -20.87
N THR A 486 -23.12 -27.07 -20.51
CA THR A 486 -23.80 -28.18 -19.84
C THR A 486 -24.69 -28.87 -20.86
N ILE A 487 -24.44 -30.15 -21.10
CA ILE A 487 -25.16 -30.98 -22.08
C ILE A 487 -25.86 -32.10 -21.34
N LYS A 488 -27.20 -32.11 -21.36
CA LYS A 488 -27.97 -33.26 -20.92
C LYS A 488 -28.00 -34.33 -22.01
N ARG A 489 -27.98 -35.60 -21.62
CA ARG A 489 -28.08 -36.74 -22.55
C ARG A 489 -28.59 -38.00 -21.87
N ASN A 490 -28.96 -39.01 -22.65
CA ASN A 490 -29.22 -40.35 -22.12
C ASN A 490 -28.27 -41.39 -22.72
N THR A 491 -27.29 -41.86 -21.94
CA THR A 491 -26.40 -42.98 -22.30
C THR A 491 -26.82 -44.32 -21.69
N SER A 492 -27.84 -44.32 -20.81
CA SER A 492 -28.27 -45.51 -20.07
C SER A 492 -29.01 -46.55 -20.90
N GLY A 493 -29.50 -46.18 -22.10
CA GLY A 493 -30.30 -47.05 -22.96
C GLY A 493 -31.75 -47.26 -22.51
N VAL A 494 -32.15 -46.69 -21.37
CA VAL A 494 -33.49 -46.79 -20.79
C VAL A 494 -34.12 -45.40 -20.72
N VAL A 495 -35.38 -45.28 -21.14
CA VAL A 495 -36.18 -44.07 -20.93
C VAL A 495 -37.09 -44.29 -19.72
N VAL A 496 -36.96 -43.43 -18.72
CA VAL A 496 -37.86 -43.38 -17.56
C VAL A 496 -38.92 -42.31 -17.85
N PRO A 497 -40.22 -42.66 -17.84
CA PRO A 497 -41.28 -41.67 -17.99
C PRO A 497 -41.17 -40.58 -16.92
N ALA A 498 -41.31 -39.31 -17.31
CA ALA A 498 -41.39 -38.22 -16.34
C ALA A 498 -42.60 -38.43 -15.43
N THR A 499 -42.37 -38.57 -14.12
CA THR A 499 -43.44 -38.80 -13.14
C THR A 499 -44.25 -37.51 -12.95
N ASP A 500 -45.43 -37.47 -13.55
CA ASP A 500 -46.39 -36.39 -13.37
C ASP A 500 -46.91 -36.39 -11.91
N PRO A 501 -46.74 -35.31 -11.12
CA PRO A 501 -47.30 -35.19 -9.78
C PRO A 501 -48.83 -35.12 -9.73
N SER A 502 -49.50 -34.96 -10.89
CA SER A 502 -50.94 -34.68 -11.01
C SER A 502 -51.78 -35.86 -11.50
N ALA A 503 -51.36 -37.11 -11.25
CA ALA A 503 -52.18 -38.30 -11.47
C ALA A 503 -52.91 -38.71 -10.18
N SER A 504 -54.19 -38.34 -10.06
CA SER A 504 -55.03 -38.69 -8.91
C SER A 504 -55.37 -40.18 -8.85
N VAL A 505 -55.28 -40.77 -7.66
CA VAL A 505 -55.72 -42.16 -7.40
C VAL A 505 -57.26 -42.19 -7.42
N PRO A 506 -57.91 -43.11 -8.17
CA PRO A 506 -59.35 -43.27 -8.11
C PRO A 506 -59.79 -43.81 -6.75
N GLU A 507 -60.73 -43.14 -6.08
CA GLU A 507 -61.48 -43.74 -4.98
C GLU A 507 -62.26 -44.95 -5.48
N ASN A 508 -62.21 -46.06 -4.75
CA ASN A 508 -63.20 -47.12 -4.87
C ASN A 508 -63.63 -47.54 -3.45
N ASN A 509 -64.83 -47.15 -3.06
CA ASN A 509 -65.24 -47.08 -1.66
C ASN A 509 -66.61 -47.75 -1.44
N GLN A 510 -66.59 -48.98 -0.93
CA GLN A 510 -67.76 -49.66 -0.36
C GLN A 510 -67.30 -50.89 0.45
N GLY A 511 -67.61 -50.94 1.75
CA GLY A 511 -67.17 -52.04 2.63
C GLY A 511 -67.12 -51.70 4.12
N ASN A 512 -68.23 -51.19 4.68
CA ASN A 512 -68.36 -50.94 6.12
C ASN A 512 -68.42 -52.27 6.90
N THR A 513 -67.85 -52.34 8.13
CA THR A 513 -68.57 -52.64 9.41
C THR A 513 -67.63 -53.08 10.55
N GLN A 514 -67.90 -52.56 11.75
CA GLN A 514 -67.60 -53.03 13.12
C GLN A 514 -66.20 -52.99 13.76
N THR A 515 -66.18 -52.19 14.83
CA THR A 515 -65.35 -52.20 16.04
C THR A 515 -65.34 -53.54 16.79
N THR A 516 -64.18 -53.94 17.33
CA THR A 516 -64.02 -54.43 18.74
C THR A 516 -62.53 -54.45 19.12
N ALA A 517 -62.21 -54.62 20.41
CA ALA A 517 -60.85 -54.47 20.95
C ALA A 517 -60.43 -55.68 21.81
N ALA A 518 -59.11 -55.90 21.97
CA ALA A 518 -58.41 -56.00 23.28
C ALA A 518 -57.00 -56.63 23.22
N THR A 519 -56.07 -56.06 24.02
CA THR A 519 -54.95 -56.68 24.80
C THR A 519 -54.10 -57.87 24.27
N GLY A 520 -52.76 -57.83 24.47
CA GLY A 520 -51.95 -59.06 24.29
C GLY A 520 -50.42 -59.10 24.51
N ASN A 521 -49.82 -58.39 25.48
CA ASN A 521 -48.43 -58.60 26.01
C ASN A 521 -47.18 -58.44 25.08
N GLY A 522 -46.04 -58.14 25.71
CA GLY A 522 -44.68 -58.09 25.11
C GLY A 522 -43.83 -59.34 25.46
N PRO A 523 -42.52 -59.26 25.84
CA PRO A 523 -41.81 -58.08 26.41
C PRO A 523 -40.34 -57.82 25.95
N GLY A 524 -39.76 -56.67 26.39
CA GLY A 524 -38.31 -56.45 26.59
C GLY A 524 -37.57 -55.62 25.52
N VAL A 525 -36.53 -54.83 25.83
CA VAL A 525 -35.87 -54.45 27.13
C VAL A 525 -35.19 -53.05 26.99
N ASN A 526 -34.86 -52.39 28.12
CA ASN A 526 -34.15 -51.09 28.30
C ASN A 526 -35.02 -49.83 28.01
N ALA A 527 -35.18 -48.81 28.88
CA ALA A 527 -34.24 -48.01 29.71
C ALA A 527 -33.33 -47.11 28.86
N GLY A 528 -33.13 -45.80 29.07
CA GLY A 528 -33.56 -44.76 30.05
C GLY A 528 -32.76 -43.47 29.67
N GLU A 529 -33.01 -42.23 30.08
CA GLU A 529 -33.88 -41.60 31.10
C GLU A 529 -34.47 -40.26 30.54
N THR A 530 -35.21 -39.48 31.37
CA THR A 530 -36.02 -38.32 30.92
C THR A 530 -35.64 -37.01 31.64
N PRO A 531 -35.59 -35.83 30.95
CA PRO A 531 -35.56 -34.52 31.61
C PRO A 531 -36.98 -34.02 32.01
N PRO A 532 -37.17 -33.31 33.15
CA PRO A 532 -38.48 -32.93 33.67
C PRO A 532 -39.10 -31.66 33.07
N GLN A 533 -40.38 -31.42 33.38
CA GLN A 533 -41.21 -30.29 32.91
C GLN A 533 -41.03 -28.99 33.72
N ALA A 534 -41.56 -27.89 33.16
CA ALA A 534 -41.76 -26.59 33.83
C ALA A 534 -42.91 -26.61 34.87
N PRO A 535 -43.13 -25.50 35.59
CA PRO A 535 -44.36 -24.74 35.31
C PRO A 535 -44.16 -23.20 35.27
N ALA A 536 -45.28 -22.47 35.14
CA ALA A 536 -45.41 -21.02 35.26
C ALA A 536 -45.28 -20.55 36.75
N GLN A 537 -45.48 -19.30 37.18
CA GLN A 537 -46.33 -18.21 36.69
C GLN A 537 -45.99 -16.90 37.46
N GLU A 538 -46.22 -15.72 36.88
CA GLU A 538 -47.02 -14.61 37.49
C GLU A 538 -46.94 -13.28 36.71
N THR A 539 -47.98 -12.47 36.88
CA THR A 539 -48.16 -11.11 36.33
C THR A 539 -48.57 -10.15 37.44
N GLN A 540 -48.11 -8.90 37.42
CA GLN A 540 -48.82 -7.82 38.10
C GLN A 540 -48.87 -6.54 37.25
N ASN A 541 -50.04 -5.89 37.31
CA ASN A 541 -50.31 -4.59 36.69
C ASN A 541 -50.14 -3.47 37.73
N THR A 542 -49.81 -2.27 37.25
CA THR A 542 -50.36 -1.02 37.79
C THR A 542 -50.54 -0.01 36.66
N ALA A 543 -51.48 0.92 36.81
CA ALA A 543 -51.95 1.81 35.74
C ALA A 543 -52.41 3.17 36.29
N ALA A 544 -52.68 4.11 35.37
CA ALA A 544 -53.13 5.49 35.60
C ALA A 544 -52.06 6.43 36.22
N THR A 545 -52.13 7.76 36.09
CA THR A 545 -53.28 8.64 35.78
C THR A 545 -52.91 9.83 34.86
N GLN A 546 -53.92 10.48 34.26
CA GLN A 546 -53.82 11.65 33.37
C GLN A 546 -54.13 12.98 34.10
N ALA A 547 -53.59 14.11 33.60
CA ALA A 547 -54.12 15.50 33.58
C ALA A 547 -53.03 16.40 32.93
N GLU A 548 -53.25 17.23 31.89
CA GLU A 548 -54.02 18.50 31.82
C GLU A 548 -53.44 19.61 32.72
N THR A 549 -53.24 20.89 32.33
CA THR A 549 -53.21 21.69 31.06
C THR A 549 -52.37 22.97 31.39
N GLU A 550 -51.94 23.93 30.56
CA GLU A 550 -52.59 24.83 29.57
C GLU A 550 -51.50 25.67 28.83
N GLY A 551 -51.86 26.34 27.71
CA GLY A 551 -51.24 27.60 27.25
C GLY A 551 -49.84 27.57 26.58
N THR A 552 -49.47 28.47 25.66
CA THR A 552 -50.27 29.50 24.95
C THR A 552 -49.65 29.85 23.59
N THR A 553 -50.52 30.12 22.60
CA THR A 553 -50.31 30.76 21.28
C THR A 553 -48.93 31.28 20.84
N ALA A 554 -48.52 30.91 19.62
CA ALA A 554 -48.08 31.87 18.60
C ALA A 554 -48.42 31.33 17.20
N ASP A 555 -48.85 32.21 16.28
CA ASP A 555 -49.29 31.87 14.93
C ASP A 555 -48.31 32.41 13.88
N ASN A 556 -47.96 31.60 12.86
CA ASN A 556 -47.94 32.13 11.50
C ASN A 556 -48.03 31.06 10.40
N THR A 557 -48.51 31.51 9.26
CA THR A 557 -48.91 30.69 8.11
C THR A 557 -47.81 30.54 7.05
N GLN A 558 -47.88 29.45 6.27
CA GLN A 558 -47.56 29.29 4.82
C GLN A 558 -46.20 29.84 4.29
N THR A 559 -45.51 29.18 3.34
CA THR A 559 -46.06 28.72 2.04
C THR A 559 -45.15 27.64 1.42
N VAL A 560 -45.74 26.73 0.64
CA VAL A 560 -45.02 25.72 -0.16
C VAL A 560 -44.69 26.26 -1.55
N ILE A 561 -43.41 26.27 -1.96
CA ILE A 561 -43.01 26.49 -3.36
C ILE A 561 -41.83 25.58 -3.77
N GLN A 562 -42.08 24.72 -4.76
CA GLN A 562 -41.12 24.13 -5.71
C GLN A 562 -41.91 23.70 -6.97
N PRO A 563 -41.27 23.54 -8.13
CA PRO A 563 -40.14 24.27 -8.71
C PRO A 563 -40.54 24.87 -10.09
N ASN A 564 -39.62 25.46 -10.86
CA ASN A 564 -39.83 25.69 -12.30
C ASN A 564 -38.50 25.56 -13.09
N PRO A 565 -38.49 25.09 -14.36
CA PRO A 565 -37.27 24.63 -15.02
C PRO A 565 -36.79 25.49 -16.21
N MET A 566 -35.62 25.11 -16.73
CA MET A 566 -35.06 25.39 -18.07
C MET A 566 -34.89 26.85 -18.54
N ASN A 567 -33.70 27.14 -19.07
CA ASN A 567 -33.58 27.96 -20.27
C ASN A 567 -32.38 27.49 -21.11
N GLN A 568 -32.64 27.21 -22.39
CA GLN A 568 -31.74 27.08 -23.56
C GLN A 568 -30.34 26.48 -23.35
#